data_AF-A0A848ZML8-F1
#
_entry.id   AF-A0A848ZML8-F1
#
_cell.length_a   1.000
_cell.length_b   1.000
_cell.length_c   1.000
_cell.angle_alpha   90.00
_cell.angle_beta   90.00
_cell.angle_gamma   90.00
#
_symmetry.space_group_name_H-M   'P 1'
#
loop_
_entity.id
_entity.type
_entity.pdbx_description
1 polymer ?
#
loop_
_entity_poly.entity_id
_entity_poly.type
_entity_poly.pdbx_seq_one_letter_code
_entity_poly.pdbx_strand_id
1 'polypeptide(L)'
;ANEQGIKAIQGNGLKEDTLQAADANTKNVFIALTGNNEINLLTAQLAHNSFYIPNKIVLISPGSNGAGTHLLDSMGASSLFANKTDLGPWIYKISTGEFEEHQEKVDLTINTRDWVKNRGLDTGILPIIIVDESGQKRPFHFRDSINANEKVIYLL
;
A
#
# COMPACT_ATOMS: atom_id res chain seq x y z
N ALA A 1 6.49 0.16 -18.03
CA ALA A 1 7.38 -0.28 -16.94
C ALA A 1 8.86 -0.18 -17.33
N ASN A 2 9.40 -1.09 -18.16
CA ASN A 2 10.83 -1.02 -18.54
C ASN A 2 11.19 0.29 -19.26
N GLU A 3 10.33 0.76 -20.17
CA GLU A 3 10.49 2.06 -20.85
C GLU A 3 10.43 3.27 -19.90
N GLN A 4 9.86 3.09 -18.69
CA GLN A 4 9.77 4.09 -17.63
C GLN A 4 10.88 3.93 -16.58
N GLY A 5 11.90 3.09 -16.86
CA GLY A 5 13.00 2.81 -15.93
C GLY A 5 12.65 1.88 -14.77
N ILE A 6 11.50 1.22 -14.81
CA ILE A 6 11.05 0.27 -13.78
C ILE A 6 11.41 -1.15 -14.22
N LYS A 7 12.25 -1.86 -13.44
CA LYS A 7 12.56 -3.28 -13.65
C LYS A 7 11.28 -4.11 -13.45
N ALA A 8 10.73 -4.65 -14.53
CA ALA A 8 9.57 -5.54 -14.49
C ALA A 8 9.98 -7.01 -14.65
N ILE A 9 9.33 -7.88 -13.89
CA ILE A 9 9.52 -9.34 -13.95
C ILE A 9 8.17 -9.98 -14.23
N GLN A 10 8.08 -10.76 -15.30
CA GLN A 10 6.89 -11.56 -15.57
C GLN A 10 6.97 -12.88 -14.80
N GLY A 11 5.91 -13.18 -14.06
CA GLY A 11 5.76 -14.44 -13.35
C GLY A 11 4.50 -14.45 -12.49
N ASN A 12 4.20 -15.61 -11.90
CA ASN A 12 3.15 -15.73 -10.90
C ASN A 12 3.73 -15.39 -9.53
N GLY A 13 3.23 -14.35 -8.87
CA GLY A 13 3.70 -13.92 -7.54
C GLY A 13 3.53 -14.97 -6.43
N LEU A 14 2.71 -16.00 -6.65
CA LEU A 14 2.56 -17.14 -5.74
C LEU A 14 3.68 -18.18 -5.87
N LYS A 15 4.62 -18.01 -6.80
CA LYS A 15 5.78 -18.89 -6.98
C LYS A 15 7.05 -18.23 -6.43
N GLU A 16 7.80 -18.99 -5.64
CA GLU A 16 9.09 -18.54 -5.07
C GLU A 16 10.07 -18.08 -6.14
N ASP A 17 10.20 -18.82 -7.25
CA ASP A 17 11.09 -18.47 -8.36
C ASP A 17 10.84 -17.06 -8.90
N THR A 18 9.58 -16.60 -8.92
CA THR A 18 9.23 -15.24 -9.36
C THR A 18 9.77 -14.19 -8.40
N LEU A 19 9.63 -14.40 -7.09
CA LEU A 19 10.13 -13.49 -6.06
C LEU A 19 11.66 -13.54 -5.97
N GLN A 20 12.25 -14.72 -6.17
CA GLN A 20 13.71 -14.87 -6.23
C GLN A 20 14.30 -14.12 -7.43
N ALA A 21 13.67 -14.19 -8.61
CA ALA A 21 14.06 -13.38 -9.77
C ALA A 21 13.96 -11.86 -9.51
N ALA A 22 13.11 -11.46 -8.54
CA ALA A 22 12.96 -10.08 -8.08
C ALA A 22 13.94 -9.67 -6.99
N ASP A 23 14.92 -10.53 -6.66
CA ASP A 23 15.89 -10.33 -5.60
C ASP A 23 15.19 -10.09 -4.25
N ALA A 24 14.05 -10.75 -4.00
CA ALA A 24 13.18 -10.50 -2.84
C ALA A 24 13.92 -10.56 -1.49
N ASN A 25 14.94 -11.43 -1.35
CA ASN A 25 15.79 -11.55 -0.17
C ASN A 25 16.55 -10.25 0.20
N THR A 26 16.68 -9.31 -0.75
CA THR A 26 17.40 -8.04 -0.56
C THR A 26 16.45 -6.87 -0.32
N LYS A 27 15.13 -7.10 -0.31
CA LYS A 27 14.13 -6.03 -0.26
C LYS A 27 13.67 -5.78 1.16
N ASN A 28 13.51 -4.50 1.50
CA ASN A 28 12.97 -4.08 2.80
C ASN A 28 11.44 -3.99 2.81
N VAL A 29 10.82 -3.77 1.65
CA VAL A 29 9.38 -3.53 1.51
C VAL A 29 8.82 -4.41 0.41
N PHE A 30 7.73 -5.10 0.72
CA PHE A 30 6.89 -5.83 -0.22
C PHE A 30 5.52 -5.16 -0.28
N ILE A 31 4.99 -4.92 -1.48
CA ILE A 31 3.66 -4.36 -1.68
C ILE A 31 2.83 -5.31 -2.56
N ALA A 32 1.69 -5.76 -2.05
CA ALA A 32 0.74 -6.61 -2.77
C ALA A 32 -0.50 -5.79 -3.16
N LEU A 33 -0.61 -5.41 -4.44
CA LEU A 33 -1.61 -4.47 -4.96
C LEU A 33 -2.29 -5.05 -6.21
N THR A 34 -2.93 -6.21 -6.08
CA THR A 34 -3.78 -6.78 -7.14
C THR A 34 -5.26 -6.62 -6.81
N GLY A 35 -6.14 -6.81 -7.80
CA GLY A 35 -7.59 -6.82 -7.58
C GLY A 35 -8.11 -8.04 -6.80
N ASN A 36 -7.25 -8.98 -6.41
CA ASN A 36 -7.63 -10.19 -5.68
C ASN A 36 -6.99 -10.21 -4.28
N ASN A 37 -7.84 -10.10 -3.25
CA ASN A 37 -7.42 -10.10 -1.85
C ASN A 37 -6.67 -11.38 -1.44
N GLU A 38 -7.09 -12.55 -1.93
CA GLU A 38 -6.46 -13.82 -1.60
C GLU A 38 -5.06 -13.90 -2.19
N ILE A 39 -4.87 -13.48 -3.45
CA ILE A 39 -3.54 -13.38 -4.06
C ILE A 39 -2.67 -12.41 -3.27
N ASN A 40 -3.18 -11.24 -2.89
CA ASN A 40 -2.41 -10.25 -2.12
C ASN A 40 -1.93 -10.83 -0.78
N LEU A 41 -2.80 -11.54 -0.07
CA LEU A 41 -2.48 -12.14 1.23
C LEU A 41 -1.50 -13.31 1.11
N LEU A 42 -1.72 -14.23 0.16
CA LEU A 42 -0.86 -15.40 -0.02
C LEU A 42 0.54 -15.02 -0.52
N THR A 43 0.64 -14.03 -1.41
CA THR A 43 1.95 -13.54 -1.89
C THR A 43 2.71 -12.79 -0.79
N ALA A 44 2.02 -12.01 0.04
CA ALA A 44 2.63 -11.38 1.21
C ALA A 44 3.10 -12.40 2.26
N GLN A 45 2.34 -13.48 2.46
CA GLN A 45 2.75 -14.58 3.32
C GLN A 45 3.99 -15.31 2.78
N LEU A 46 4.06 -15.53 1.46
CA LEU A 46 5.25 -16.10 0.81
C LEU A 46 6.47 -15.19 1.01
N ALA A 47 6.31 -13.89 0.76
CA ALA A 47 7.34 -12.88 1.00
C ALA A 47 7.83 -12.85 2.47
N HIS A 48 6.92 -13.08 3.42
CA HIS A 48 7.25 -13.17 4.83
C HIS A 48 8.01 -14.45 5.18
N ASN A 49 7.52 -15.61 4.74
CA ASN A 49 8.02 -16.91 5.19
C ASN A 49 9.31 -17.33 4.48
N SER A 50 9.39 -17.11 3.16
CA SER A 50 10.50 -17.61 2.34
C SER A 50 11.61 -16.57 2.14
N PHE A 51 11.28 -15.28 2.25
CA PHE A 51 12.21 -14.17 1.97
C PHE A 51 12.45 -13.24 3.16
N TYR A 52 11.74 -13.44 4.27
CA TYR A 52 11.86 -12.67 5.50
C TYR A 52 11.77 -11.14 5.31
N ILE A 53 11.01 -10.68 4.32
CA ILE A 53 10.88 -9.24 4.04
C ILE A 53 10.23 -8.55 5.26
N PRO A 54 10.87 -7.53 5.85
CA PRO A 54 10.44 -6.99 7.13
C PRO A 54 9.17 -6.14 7.04
N ASN A 55 8.94 -5.41 5.94
CA ASN A 55 7.76 -4.58 5.76
C ASN A 55 6.90 -5.13 4.62
N LYS A 56 5.63 -5.47 4.91
CA LYS A 56 4.68 -5.98 3.93
C LYS A 56 3.44 -5.11 3.99
N ILE A 57 3.04 -4.58 2.85
CA ILE A 57 1.90 -3.68 2.73
C ILE A 57 0.94 -4.27 1.71
N VAL A 58 -0.30 -4.49 2.10
CA VAL A 58 -1.24 -5.33 1.36
C VAL A 58 -2.52 -4.54 1.08
N LEU A 59 -2.97 -4.51 -0.17
CA LEU A 59 -4.28 -3.99 -0.51
C LEU A 59 -5.36 -4.98 -0.05
N ILE A 60 -6.33 -4.46 0.69
CA ILE A 60 -7.53 -5.20 1.07
C ILE A 60 -8.74 -4.44 0.53
N SER A 61 -9.42 -4.99 -0.46
CA SER A 61 -10.68 -4.46 -0.96
C SER A 61 -11.85 -4.80 -0.01
N PRO A 62 -12.92 -3.99 0.02
CA PRO A 62 -14.17 -4.33 0.70
C PRO A 62 -14.72 -5.70 0.26
N GLY A 63 -15.50 -6.35 1.12
CA GLY A 63 -16.08 -7.68 0.83
C GLY A 63 -15.24 -8.88 1.28
N SER A 64 -14.03 -8.67 1.83
CA SER A 64 -13.31 -9.74 2.54
C SER A 64 -13.95 -10.04 3.89
N ASN A 65 -14.28 -11.30 4.13
CA ASN A 65 -14.63 -11.79 5.47
C ASN A 65 -13.44 -11.53 6.41
N GLY A 66 -13.71 -11.20 7.68
CA GLY A 66 -12.70 -10.73 8.66
C GLY A 66 -11.46 -11.62 8.88
N ALA A 67 -11.39 -12.81 8.29
CA ALA A 67 -10.20 -13.66 8.26
C ALA A 67 -8.94 -12.95 7.72
N GLY A 68 -9.11 -12.01 6.78
CA GLY A 68 -7.96 -11.29 6.19
C GLY A 68 -7.18 -10.43 7.20
N THR A 69 -7.81 -9.87 8.22
CA THR A 69 -7.12 -9.01 9.19
C THR A 69 -6.26 -9.81 10.16
N HIS A 70 -6.73 -10.99 10.58
CA HIS A 70 -5.93 -11.90 11.42
C HIS A 70 -4.67 -12.38 10.70
N LEU A 71 -4.77 -12.62 9.38
CA LEU A 71 -3.62 -13.02 8.58
C LEU A 71 -2.61 -11.87 8.45
N LEU A 72 -3.05 -10.62 8.27
CA LEU A 72 -2.15 -9.46 8.29
C LEU A 72 -1.40 -9.35 9.63
N ASP A 73 -2.12 -9.55 10.74
CA ASP A 73 -1.53 -9.47 12.07
C ASP A 73 -0.47 -10.55 12.30
N SER A 74 -0.72 -11.79 11.89
CA SER A 74 0.22 -12.90 12.12
C SER A 74 1.55 -12.74 11.37
N MET A 75 1.56 -12.07 10.22
CA MET A 75 2.77 -11.79 9.44
C MET A 75 3.38 -10.39 9.70
N GLY A 76 2.78 -9.61 10.62
CA GLY A 76 3.16 -8.22 10.88
C GLY A 76 3.00 -7.33 9.64
N ALA A 77 2.02 -7.60 8.78
CA ALA A 77 1.72 -6.79 7.60
C ALA A 77 0.81 -5.61 7.95
N SER A 78 0.87 -4.60 7.08
CA SER A 78 -0.01 -3.45 7.10
C SER A 78 -0.97 -3.47 5.90
N SER A 79 -2.15 -2.86 6.05
CA SER A 79 -3.02 -2.61 4.91
C SER A 79 -2.67 -1.29 4.23
N LEU A 80 -2.63 -1.28 2.90
CA LEU A 80 -2.51 -0.04 2.11
C LEU A 80 -3.61 0.96 2.46
N PHE A 81 -3.31 2.25 2.30
CA PHE A 81 -4.25 3.37 2.43
C PHE A 81 -4.88 3.52 3.82
N ALA A 82 -4.39 2.77 4.81
CA ALA A 82 -4.96 2.68 6.15
C ALA A 82 -6.48 2.39 6.19
N ASN A 83 -7.02 1.78 5.13
CA ASN A 83 -8.43 1.44 5.00
C ASN A 83 -8.64 0.22 4.08
N LYS A 84 -9.86 -0.35 4.09
CA LYS A 84 -10.28 -1.23 2.99
C LYS A 84 -10.66 -0.36 1.79
N THR A 85 -10.07 -0.61 0.63
CA THR A 85 -10.19 0.28 -0.52
C THR A 85 -10.47 -0.50 -1.79
N ASP A 86 -11.57 -0.18 -2.47
CA ASP A 86 -11.82 -0.63 -3.83
C ASP A 86 -11.07 0.26 -4.81
N LEU A 87 -10.19 -0.33 -5.61
CA LEU A 87 -9.40 0.38 -6.61
C LEU A 87 -10.11 0.55 -7.95
N GLY A 88 -11.21 -0.16 -8.22
CA GLY A 88 -11.92 -0.08 -9.50
C GLY A 88 -12.21 1.37 -9.93
N PRO A 89 -12.88 2.18 -9.08
CA PRO A 89 -13.13 3.59 -9.38
C PRO A 89 -11.87 4.42 -9.57
N TRP A 90 -10.82 4.16 -8.79
CA TRP A 90 -9.56 4.89 -8.86
C TRP A 90 -8.75 4.59 -10.12
N ILE A 91 -8.72 3.32 -10.53
CA ILE A 91 -8.10 2.91 -11.79
C ILE A 91 -8.78 3.63 -12.96
N TYR A 92 -10.12 3.70 -12.95
CA TYR A 92 -10.87 4.45 -13.96
C TYR A 92 -10.48 5.93 -13.95
N LYS A 93 -10.62 6.61 -12.80
CA LYS A 93 -10.27 8.03 -12.63
C LYS A 93 -8.85 8.35 -13.11
N ILE A 94 -7.87 7.54 -12.71
CA ILE A 94 -6.47 7.72 -13.11
C ILE A 94 -6.30 7.53 -14.62
N SER A 95 -6.97 6.52 -15.20
CA SER A 95 -6.86 6.23 -16.64
C SER A 95 -7.50 7.28 -17.54
N THR A 96 -8.54 7.98 -17.06
CA THR A 96 -9.22 9.05 -17.78
C THR A 96 -8.70 10.44 -17.45
N GLY A 97 -7.81 10.56 -16.46
CA GLY A 97 -7.34 11.85 -15.94
C GLY A 97 -8.39 12.59 -15.11
N GLU A 98 -9.45 11.91 -14.69
CA GLU A 98 -10.51 12.44 -13.81
C GLU A 98 -10.11 12.33 -12.33
N PHE A 99 -8.94 12.85 -11.99
CA PHE A 99 -8.47 12.93 -10.61
C PHE A 99 -7.68 14.22 -10.37
N GLU A 100 -7.66 14.67 -9.13
CA GLU A 100 -6.79 15.77 -8.69
C GLU A 100 -5.77 15.27 -7.68
N GLU A 101 -4.49 15.58 -7.88
CA GLU A 101 -3.46 15.36 -6.87
C GLU A 101 -3.40 16.56 -5.92
N HIS A 102 -3.51 16.27 -4.62
CA HIS A 102 -3.42 17.26 -3.56
C HIS A 102 -2.30 16.90 -2.59
N GLN A 103 -1.73 17.93 -1.96
CA GLN A 103 -0.70 17.77 -0.94
C GLN A 103 -1.09 18.54 0.31
N GLU A 104 -0.98 17.88 1.46
CA GLU A 104 -1.29 18.48 2.75
C GLU A 104 -0.13 18.30 3.71
N LYS A 105 0.31 19.40 4.32
CA LYS A 105 1.25 19.36 5.44
C LYS A 105 0.48 19.09 6.73
N VAL A 106 0.99 18.17 7.54
CA VAL A 106 0.41 17.80 8.84
C VAL A 106 1.07 18.61 9.95
N ASP A 107 0.29 19.32 10.76
CA ASP A 107 0.80 20.19 11.83
C ASP A 107 1.17 19.42 13.11
N LEU A 108 0.41 18.37 13.44
CA LEU A 108 0.60 17.56 14.63
C LEU A 108 0.66 16.09 14.25
N THR A 109 1.57 15.34 14.88
CA THR A 109 1.72 13.91 14.62
C THR A 109 0.40 13.17 14.78
N ILE A 110 0.01 12.39 13.77
CA ILE A 110 -1.26 11.66 13.71
C ILE A 110 -1.05 10.28 13.11
N ASN A 111 -1.76 9.27 13.62
CA ASN A 111 -1.75 7.96 12.98
C ASN A 111 -2.47 8.01 11.62
N THR A 112 -1.94 7.31 10.63
CA THR A 112 -2.54 7.22 9.29
C THR A 112 -4.01 6.82 9.30
N ARG A 113 -4.45 5.94 10.21
CA ARG A 113 -5.86 5.56 10.34
C ARG A 113 -6.73 6.73 10.77
N ASP A 114 -6.27 7.52 11.73
CA ASP A 114 -7.02 8.65 12.25
C ASP A 114 -7.03 9.80 11.23
N TRP A 115 -5.94 9.98 10.48
CA TRP A 115 -5.89 10.92 9.36
C TRP A 115 -6.97 10.62 8.30
N VAL A 116 -7.17 9.35 7.95
CA VAL A 116 -8.25 8.92 7.04
C VAL A 116 -9.63 9.10 7.69
N LYS A 117 -9.81 8.70 8.94
CA LYS A 117 -11.11 8.83 9.64
C LYS A 117 -11.58 10.28 9.76
N ASN A 118 -10.67 11.21 10.04
CA ASN A 118 -11.01 12.64 10.19
C ASN A 118 -11.53 13.26 8.89
N ARG A 119 -11.25 12.63 7.75
CA ARG A 119 -11.79 13.02 6.45
C ARG A 119 -13.06 12.30 6.07
N GLY A 120 -13.48 11.27 6.81
CA GLY A 120 -14.61 10.42 6.49
C GLY A 120 -14.21 9.25 5.58
N LEU A 121 -14.70 8.05 5.91
CA LEU A 121 -14.26 6.79 5.31
C LEU A 121 -14.65 6.62 3.82
N ASP A 122 -15.65 7.37 3.36
CA ASP A 122 -16.24 7.27 2.01
C ASP A 122 -16.03 8.53 1.16
N THR A 123 -15.09 9.40 1.52
CA THR A 123 -14.96 10.74 0.92
C THR A 123 -14.35 10.79 -0.47
N GLY A 124 -14.13 9.63 -1.11
CA GLY A 124 -13.52 9.60 -2.43
C GLY A 124 -12.12 10.19 -2.40
N ILE A 125 -11.36 9.94 -1.32
CA ILE A 125 -9.95 10.27 -1.19
C ILE A 125 -9.08 9.01 -1.24
N LEU A 126 -7.94 9.08 -1.93
CA LEU A 126 -6.95 8.01 -1.96
C LEU A 126 -5.58 8.53 -1.52
N PRO A 127 -5.18 8.34 -0.25
CA PRO A 127 -3.86 8.73 0.21
C PRO A 127 -2.79 7.79 -0.36
N ILE A 128 -1.75 8.31 -1.00
CA ILE A 128 -0.76 7.50 -1.72
C ILE A 128 0.56 7.45 -0.97
N ILE A 129 1.11 8.62 -0.61
CA ILE A 129 2.50 8.75 -0.15
C ILE A 129 2.56 9.73 1.03
N ILE A 130 3.43 9.42 1.99
CA ILE A 130 3.92 10.37 2.98
C ILE A 130 5.31 10.83 2.56
N VAL A 131 5.55 12.14 2.62
CA VAL A 131 6.83 12.78 2.31
C VAL A 131 7.36 13.43 3.58
N ASP A 132 8.55 13.05 4.01
CA ASP A 132 9.19 13.67 5.16
C ASP A 132 9.82 15.04 4.84
N GLU A 133 10.36 15.71 5.85
CA GLU A 133 10.99 17.03 5.68
C GLU A 133 12.23 17.00 4.76
N SER A 134 12.89 15.85 4.63
CA SER A 134 14.04 15.65 3.73
C SER A 134 13.63 15.36 2.27
N GLY A 135 12.32 15.16 2.02
CA GLY A 135 11.78 14.76 0.73
C GLY A 135 11.75 13.24 0.51
N GLN A 136 12.12 12.44 1.52
CA GLN A 136 12.00 10.98 1.45
C GLN A 136 10.53 10.57 1.43
N LYS A 137 10.21 9.62 0.55
CA LYS A 137 8.84 9.15 0.31
C LYS A 137 8.66 7.75 0.89
N ARG A 138 7.51 7.52 1.51
CA ARG A 138 7.06 6.18 1.89
C ARG A 138 5.57 5.99 1.59
N PRO A 139 5.11 4.75 1.33
CA PRO A 139 3.70 4.49 1.05
C PRO A 139 2.82 4.88 2.23
N PHE A 140 1.61 5.37 1.96
CA PHE A 140 0.61 5.58 3.00
C PHE A 140 -0.05 4.25 3.36
N HIS A 141 0.14 3.78 4.60
CA HIS A 141 -0.38 2.49 5.04
C HIS A 141 -0.77 2.49 6.52
N PHE A 142 -1.59 1.51 6.92
CA PHE A 142 -2.03 1.32 8.30
C PHE A 142 -0.85 1.13 9.27
N ARG A 143 -1.03 1.44 10.55
CA ARG A 143 0.02 1.35 11.61
C ARG A 143 1.24 2.26 11.39
N ASP A 144 1.27 3.09 10.35
CA ASP A 144 2.25 4.18 10.24
C ASP A 144 1.70 5.45 10.88
N SER A 145 2.59 6.39 11.18
CA SER A 145 2.27 7.74 11.65
C SER A 145 2.79 8.78 10.66
N ILE A 146 2.06 9.88 10.55
CA ILE A 146 2.49 11.08 9.85
C ILE A 146 2.97 12.03 10.94
N ASN A 147 4.27 12.30 10.98
CA ASN A 147 4.87 13.21 11.94
C ASN A 147 4.52 14.66 11.62
N ALA A 148 4.59 15.51 12.63
CA ALA A 148 4.51 16.96 12.43
C ALA A 148 5.50 17.40 11.33
N ASN A 149 5.05 18.31 10.47
CA ASN A 149 5.72 18.82 9.27
C ASN A 149 5.84 17.89 8.05
N GLU A 150 5.49 16.61 8.16
CA GLU A 150 5.42 15.75 6.99
C GLU A 150 4.23 16.12 6.10
N LYS A 151 4.29 15.70 4.84
CA LYS A 151 3.23 15.92 3.86
C LYS A 151 2.59 14.61 3.44
N VAL A 152 1.27 14.62 3.25
CA VAL A 152 0.54 13.54 2.61
C VAL A 152 0.19 13.96 1.18
N ILE A 153 0.53 13.10 0.20
CA ILE A 153 0.06 13.21 -1.18
C ILE A 153 -1.15 12.27 -1.32
N TYR A 154 -2.28 12.81 -1.79
CA TYR A 154 -3.51 12.07 -1.98
C TYR A 154 -4.24 12.48 -3.25
N LEU A 155 -5.11 11.61 -3.74
CA LEU A 155 -5.96 11.87 -4.90
C LEU A 155 -7.42 12.13 -4.47
N LEU A 156 -8.12 12.98 -5.21
CA LEU A 156 -9.57 13.18 -5.18
C LEU A 156 -10.20 12.80 -6.53
#